data_AF-A0A292R818-F1
#
_entry.id   AF-A0A292R818-F1
#
_cell.length_a   1.000
_cell.length_b   1.000
_cell.length_c   1.000
_cell.angle_alpha   90.00
_cell.angle_beta   90.00
_cell.angle_gamma   90.00
#
_symmetry.space_group_name_H-M   'P 1'
#
loop_
_entity.id
_entity.type
_entity.pdbx_description
1 polymer ?
#
loop_
_entity_poly.entity_id
_entity_poly.type
_entity_poly.pdbx_seq_one_letter_code
_entity_poly.pdbx_strand_id
1 'polypeptide(L)'
;MKKFLLGLAICVMCSLSASAYTYVKPAQSVYFNPQTSTWSEVKQSNDDVQLTNKSFIGSGGYEEYYYNDGKLAIGPIANLGFINNGQYIAINSQDLKFYKYTFKNGEFSYSELTPSDVQKLYPDYKIIKISEFKNNSITINKKFMKKQKVLLLNDTANSFYKYNYEPSSVNPSYIKPFVEISHKGKIIFSHYGDDTVESPALKIYVKNKF
;
A
#
# COMPACT_ATOMS: atom_id res chain seq x y z
N MET A 1 -48.68 -13.91 -35.36
CA MET A 1 -47.60 -12.91 -35.62
C MET A 1 -47.76 -11.81 -34.59
N LYS A 2 -46.82 -11.38 -33.75
CA LYS A 2 -45.38 -11.59 -33.58
C LYS A 2 -45.09 -11.67 -32.07
N LYS A 3 -44.12 -12.52 -31.74
CA LYS A 3 -43.49 -12.66 -30.43
C LYS A 3 -42.88 -11.32 -30.00
N PHE A 4 -43.02 -10.95 -28.73
CA PHE A 4 -42.03 -10.10 -28.07
C PHE A 4 -41.74 -10.69 -26.68
N LEU A 5 -40.73 -11.55 -26.65
CA LEU A 5 -39.92 -11.76 -25.46
C LEU A 5 -39.19 -10.45 -25.16
N LEU A 6 -39.18 -10.01 -23.91
CA LEU A 6 -38.03 -9.32 -23.37
C LEU A 6 -37.94 -9.63 -21.87
N GLY A 7 -37.29 -10.76 -21.58
CA GLY A 7 -36.79 -11.04 -20.23
C GLY A 7 -35.60 -10.12 -19.97
N LEU A 8 -35.76 -9.18 -19.04
CA LEU A 8 -34.65 -8.39 -18.54
C LEU A 8 -34.03 -9.13 -17.36
N ALA A 9 -33.17 -10.11 -17.66
CA ALA A 9 -32.27 -10.68 -16.67
C ALA A 9 -31.18 -9.63 -16.39
N ILE A 10 -31.39 -8.81 -15.36
CA ILE A 10 -30.33 -7.97 -14.81
C ILE A 10 -29.42 -8.91 -14.01
N CYS A 11 -28.43 -9.50 -14.69
CA CYS A 11 -27.24 -9.99 -14.02
C CYS A 11 -26.54 -8.77 -13.41
N VAL A 12 -26.88 -8.46 -12.15
CA VAL A 12 -26.00 -7.67 -11.30
C VAL A 12 -24.78 -8.56 -11.06
N MET A 13 -23.81 -8.48 -11.98
CA MET A 13 -22.45 -8.83 -11.62
C MET A 13 -22.04 -7.80 -10.57
N CYS A 14 -22.28 -8.13 -9.31
CA CYS A 14 -21.52 -7.59 -8.21
C CYS A 14 -20.07 -7.97 -8.53
N SER A 15 -19.36 -7.12 -9.27
CA SER A 15 -17.93 -7.02 -9.09
C SER A 15 -17.76 -6.62 -7.64
N LEU A 16 -17.63 -7.62 -6.77
CA LEU A 16 -17.00 -7.45 -5.47
C LEU A 16 -15.58 -6.98 -5.82
N SER A 17 -15.42 -5.69 -6.07
CA SER A 17 -14.14 -5.05 -5.83
C SER A 17 -13.97 -5.15 -4.32
N ALA A 18 -13.47 -6.30 -3.86
CA ALA A 18 -12.92 -6.45 -2.54
C ALA A 18 -11.80 -5.42 -2.48
N SER A 19 -12.15 -4.21 -2.03
CA SER A 19 -11.19 -3.24 -1.58
C SER A 19 -10.50 -3.90 -0.40
N ALA A 20 -9.35 -4.52 -0.65
CA ALA A 20 -8.56 -5.27 0.30
C ALA A 20 -8.01 -4.35 1.41
N TYR A 21 -8.87 -3.74 2.22
CA TYR A 21 -8.46 -2.86 3.31
C TYR A 21 -9.48 -2.88 4.44
N THR A 22 -9.46 -3.98 5.18
CA THR A 22 -9.89 -4.00 6.57
C THR A 22 -8.82 -4.75 7.35
N TYR A 23 -7.83 -4.01 7.84
CA TYR A 23 -6.80 -4.45 8.78
C TYR A 23 -5.96 -5.66 8.32
N VAL A 24 -4.88 -5.37 7.57
CA VAL A 24 -3.79 -6.33 7.39
C VAL A 24 -3.01 -6.40 8.70
N LYS A 25 -3.48 -7.21 9.65
CA LYS A 25 -2.62 -7.65 10.75
C LYS A 25 -1.53 -8.54 10.13
N PRO A 26 -0.26 -8.41 10.54
CA PRO A 26 0.77 -9.35 10.14
C PRO A 26 0.26 -10.78 10.36
N ALA A 27 0.31 -11.61 9.33
CA ALA A 27 -0.04 -13.01 9.48
C ALA A 27 0.93 -13.62 10.51
N GLN A 28 0.41 -14.39 11.46
CA GLN A 28 1.25 -15.01 12.49
C GLN A 28 2.36 -15.88 11.86
N SER A 29 2.04 -16.54 10.76
CA SER A 29 3.01 -17.24 9.93
C SER A 29 2.72 -17.01 8.45
N VAL A 30 3.80 -17.04 7.66
CA VAL A 30 3.75 -17.07 6.20
C VAL A 30 4.65 -18.17 5.69
N TYR A 31 4.32 -18.72 4.53
CA TYR A 31 4.98 -19.87 3.94
C TYR A 31 5.45 -19.50 2.55
N PHE A 32 6.72 -19.76 2.25
CA PHE A 32 7.26 -19.62 0.90
C PHE A 32 7.55 -21.01 0.34
N ASN A 33 6.97 -21.33 -0.81
CA ASN A 33 7.26 -22.57 -1.53
C ASN A 33 8.44 -22.34 -2.51
N PRO A 34 9.59 -22.98 -2.31
CA PRO A 34 10.76 -22.78 -3.18
C PRO A 34 10.58 -23.35 -4.59
N GLN A 35 9.72 -24.35 -4.78
CA GLN A 35 9.51 -25.01 -6.07
C GLN A 35 8.68 -24.13 -7.02
N THR A 36 7.61 -23.52 -6.51
CA THR A 36 6.72 -22.64 -7.28
C THR A 36 7.10 -21.16 -7.17
N SER A 37 8.01 -20.81 -6.26
CA SER A 37 8.37 -19.44 -5.93
C SER A 37 7.18 -18.59 -5.49
N THR A 38 6.26 -19.17 -4.72
CA THR A 38 5.04 -18.52 -4.26
C THR A 38 4.91 -18.46 -2.76
N TRP A 39 4.31 -17.38 -2.28
CA TRP A 39 3.93 -17.16 -0.89
C TRP A 39 2.50 -17.61 -0.62
N SER A 40 2.24 -18.09 0.61
CA SER A 40 0.93 -18.46 1.13
C SER A 40 0.84 -18.17 2.63
N GLU A 41 -0.38 -17.95 3.14
CA GLU A 41 -0.65 -17.86 4.59
C GLU A 41 -0.82 -19.25 5.24
N VAL A 42 -0.98 -20.29 4.42
CA VAL A 42 -1.11 -21.68 4.84
C VAL A 42 -0.01 -22.53 4.22
N LYS A 43 0.46 -23.53 4.97
CA LYS A 43 1.39 -24.53 4.46
C LYS A 43 0.74 -25.29 3.30
N GLN A 44 1.40 -25.30 2.15
CA GLN A 44 0.98 -25.98 0.92
C GLN A 44 1.79 -27.26 0.69
N SER A 45 3.04 -27.32 1.16
CA SER A 45 3.91 -28.49 1.02
C SER A 45 4.84 -28.68 2.22
N ASN A 46 5.45 -29.86 2.34
CA ASN A 46 6.46 -30.11 3.38
C ASN A 46 7.77 -29.33 3.15
N ASP A 47 8.02 -28.90 1.93
CA ASP A 47 9.23 -28.15 1.54
C ASP A 47 9.05 -26.63 1.72
N ASP A 48 7.88 -26.18 2.17
CA ASP A 48 7.63 -24.77 2.40
C ASP A 48 8.54 -24.23 3.52
N VAL A 49 9.18 -23.11 3.22
CA VAL A 49 9.90 -22.31 4.21
C VAL A 49 8.88 -21.56 5.05
N GLN A 50 8.64 -22.05 6.27
CA GLN A 50 7.79 -21.36 7.24
C GLN A 50 8.56 -20.22 7.89
N LEU A 51 7.94 -19.04 7.90
CA LEU A 51 8.39 -17.90 8.66
C LEU A 51 7.32 -17.50 9.67
N THR A 52 7.75 -17.11 10.87
CA THR A 52 6.85 -16.71 11.95
C THR A 52 7.06 -15.25 12.31
N ASN A 53 5.97 -14.49 12.38
CA ASN A 53 6.01 -13.11 12.85
C ASN A 53 6.27 -13.13 14.36
N LYS A 54 7.28 -12.40 14.80
CA LYS A 54 7.49 -12.12 16.23
C LYS A 54 7.30 -10.63 16.42
N SER A 55 6.09 -10.23 16.80
CA SER A 55 5.83 -8.85 17.19
C SER A 55 6.50 -8.58 18.54
N PHE A 56 7.62 -7.85 18.56
CA PHE A 56 8.28 -7.44 19.79
C PHE A 56 7.85 -6.03 20.22
N ILE A 57 7.75 -5.81 21.54
CA ILE A 57 7.65 -4.46 22.09
C ILE A 57 8.95 -3.73 21.77
N GLY A 58 8.88 -2.67 20.97
CA GLY A 58 10.06 -1.91 20.53
C GLY A 58 10.40 -2.04 19.04
N SER A 59 9.69 -2.86 18.25
CA SER A 59 9.94 -2.99 16.80
C SER A 59 9.64 -1.72 15.98
N GLY A 60 9.22 -0.62 16.62
CA GLY A 60 8.78 0.60 15.93
C GLY A 60 7.53 0.40 15.06
N GLY A 61 6.85 -0.75 15.20
CA GLY A 61 5.73 -1.15 14.36
C GLY A 61 6.15 -1.81 13.04
N TYR A 62 7.45 -2.07 12.82
CA TYR A 62 7.91 -2.83 11.67
C TYR A 62 7.50 -4.30 11.78
N GLU A 63 7.29 -4.90 10.61
CA GLU A 63 7.00 -6.31 10.45
C GLU A 63 8.31 -7.09 10.34
N GLU A 64 8.50 -8.05 11.23
CA GLU A 64 9.67 -8.92 11.27
C GLU A 64 9.23 -10.37 11.27
N TYR A 65 9.76 -11.15 10.32
CA TYR A 65 9.57 -12.59 10.29
C TYR A 65 10.89 -13.32 10.47
N TYR A 66 10.82 -14.43 11.17
CA TYR A 66 11.96 -15.25 11.54
C TYR A 66 11.80 -16.67 11.02
N TYR A 67 12.94 -17.27 10.65
CA TYR A 67 13.04 -18.70 10.46
C TYR A 67 12.81 -19.45 11.78
N ASN A 68 12.58 -20.76 11.69
CA ASN A 68 12.34 -21.62 12.87
C ASN A 68 13.54 -21.67 13.83
N ASP A 69 14.77 -21.47 13.33
CA ASP A 69 15.99 -21.37 14.13
C ASP A 69 16.14 -20.01 14.85
N GLY A 70 15.22 -19.07 14.60
CA GLY A 70 15.22 -17.74 15.19
C GLY A 70 16.04 -16.69 14.42
N LYS A 71 16.66 -17.01 13.29
CA LYS A 71 17.33 -16.02 12.42
C LYS A 71 16.29 -15.13 11.75
N LEU A 72 16.56 -13.83 11.69
CA LEU A 72 15.71 -12.86 10.98
C LEU A 72 15.71 -13.17 9.47
N ALA A 73 14.51 -13.26 8.90
CA ALA A 73 14.29 -13.58 7.49
C ALA A 73 13.77 -12.35 6.70
N ILE A 74 12.81 -11.63 7.26
CA ILE A 74 12.16 -10.45 6.67
C ILE A 74 12.13 -9.35 7.72
N GLY A 75 12.32 -8.10 7.30
CA GLY A 75 12.26 -6.92 8.14
C GLY A 75 13.64 -6.44 8.64
N PRO A 76 13.71 -5.29 9.33
CA PRO A 76 12.61 -4.34 9.62
C PRO A 76 12.57 -3.18 8.61
N ILE A 77 12.01 -3.40 7.41
CA ILE A 77 11.96 -2.37 6.34
C ILE A 77 10.57 -1.77 6.14
N ALA A 78 9.54 -2.52 6.50
CA ALA A 78 8.15 -2.24 6.18
C ALA A 78 7.29 -2.59 7.40
N ASN A 79 6.15 -1.94 7.52
CA ASN A 79 5.29 -2.06 8.69
C ASN A 79 3.93 -2.72 8.36
N LEU A 80 3.77 -3.16 7.11
CA LEU A 80 2.62 -3.91 6.61
C LEU A 80 3.13 -4.86 5.52
N GLY A 81 2.61 -6.08 5.48
CA GLY A 81 2.87 -7.02 4.42
C GLY A 81 1.64 -7.85 4.08
N PHE A 82 1.51 -8.23 2.81
CA PHE A 82 0.39 -9.03 2.32
C PHE A 82 0.81 -9.88 1.13
N ILE A 83 0.08 -10.95 0.89
CA ILE A 83 0.31 -11.84 -0.25
C ILE A 83 -0.66 -11.47 -1.37
N ASN A 84 -0.13 -11.22 -2.56
CA ASN A 84 -0.90 -10.96 -3.77
C ASN A 84 -0.40 -11.84 -4.91
N ASN A 85 -1.27 -12.72 -5.43
CA ASN A 85 -0.94 -13.66 -6.52
C ASN A 85 0.38 -14.42 -6.29
N GLY A 86 0.55 -14.96 -5.08
CA GLY A 86 1.75 -15.69 -4.68
C GLY A 86 2.99 -14.83 -4.44
N GLN A 87 2.89 -13.51 -4.46
CA GLN A 87 4.01 -12.60 -4.15
C GLN A 87 3.80 -11.95 -2.79
N TYR A 88 4.85 -11.91 -1.97
CA TYR A 88 4.83 -11.13 -0.73
C TYR A 88 5.19 -9.68 -1.02
N ILE A 89 4.23 -8.80 -0.79
CA ILE A 89 4.35 -7.36 -0.97
C ILE A 89 4.39 -6.70 0.39
N ALA A 90 5.37 -5.84 0.61
CA ALA A 90 5.52 -5.10 1.86
C ALA A 90 5.37 -3.59 1.61
N ILE A 91 4.77 -2.87 2.55
CA ILE A 91 4.56 -1.43 2.51
C ILE A 91 5.28 -0.81 3.69
N ASN A 92 6.27 0.04 3.41
CA ASN A 92 6.73 1.02 4.37
C ASN A 92 5.78 2.22 4.27
N SER A 93 4.76 2.20 5.11
CA SER A 93 3.76 3.26 5.16
C SER A 93 4.33 4.57 5.68
N GLN A 94 5.43 4.55 6.44
CA GLN A 94 6.06 5.75 6.94
C GLN A 94 6.76 6.52 5.82
N ASP A 95 7.49 5.81 4.95
CA ASP A 95 8.24 6.42 3.85
C ASP A 95 7.52 6.36 2.50
N LEU A 96 6.29 5.85 2.46
CA LEU A 96 5.47 5.74 1.26
C LEU A 96 6.11 4.85 0.17
N LYS A 97 6.79 3.78 0.59
CA LYS A 97 7.50 2.84 -0.30
C LYS A 97 6.87 1.45 -0.27
N PHE A 98 7.02 0.75 -1.37
CA PHE A 98 6.50 -0.60 -1.58
C PHE A 98 7.64 -1.51 -1.99
N TYR A 99 7.65 -2.73 -1.48
CA TYR A 99 8.70 -3.70 -1.74
C TYR A 99 8.10 -5.05 -2.11
N LYS A 100 8.87 -5.84 -2.84
CA LYS A 100 8.61 -7.25 -3.07
C LYS A 100 9.76 -8.07 -2.52
N TYR A 101 9.42 -9.12 -1.78
CA TYR A 101 10.39 -10.10 -1.31
C TYR A 101 10.60 -11.22 -2.31
N THR A 102 11.86 -11.62 -2.47
CA THR A 102 12.31 -12.74 -3.31
C THR A 102 13.19 -13.66 -2.49
N PHE A 103 13.16 -14.95 -2.81
CA PHE A 103 14.03 -15.94 -2.17
C PHE A 103 15.10 -16.39 -3.15
N LYS A 104 16.36 -16.32 -2.76
CA LYS A 104 17.49 -16.79 -3.57
C LYS A 104 18.59 -17.32 -2.65
N ASN A 105 19.17 -18.46 -3.02
CA ASN A 105 20.29 -19.07 -2.29
C ASN A 105 20.02 -19.29 -0.79
N GLY A 106 18.79 -19.64 -0.42
CA GLY A 106 18.44 -19.89 0.98
C GLY A 106 18.10 -18.65 1.80
N GLU A 107 18.13 -17.45 1.20
CA GLU A 107 17.88 -16.19 1.89
C GLU A 107 16.81 -15.35 1.18
N PHE A 108 16.03 -14.61 1.98
CA PHE A 108 15.12 -13.60 1.46
C PHE A 108 15.84 -12.28 1.26
N SER A 109 15.57 -11.67 0.12
CA SER A 109 15.95 -10.30 -0.22
C SER A 109 14.72 -9.53 -0.66
N TYR A 110 14.83 -8.21 -0.78
CA TYR A 110 13.73 -7.37 -1.24
C TYR A 110 14.21 -6.41 -2.32
N SER A 111 13.25 -5.94 -3.12
CA SER A 111 13.44 -4.88 -4.10
C SER A 111 12.30 -3.89 -4.00
N GLU A 112 12.59 -2.60 -4.18
CA GLU A 112 11.57 -1.56 -4.25
C GLU A 112 10.73 -1.74 -5.52
N LEU A 113 9.41 -1.66 -5.40
CA LEU A 113 8.50 -1.75 -6.54
C LEU A 113 8.54 -0.46 -7.35
N THR A 114 8.53 -0.61 -8.67
CA THR A 114 8.42 0.54 -9.57
C THR A 114 7.02 1.16 -9.50
N PRO A 115 6.84 2.44 -9.88
CA PRO A 115 5.51 3.02 -10.01
C PRO A 115 4.56 2.20 -10.88
N SER A 116 5.08 1.55 -11.94
CA SER A 116 4.27 0.68 -12.79
C SER A 116 3.80 -0.57 -12.05
N ASP A 117 4.63 -1.16 -11.19
CA ASP A 117 4.25 -2.34 -10.43
C ASP A 117 3.23 -1.99 -9.34
N VAL A 118 3.43 -0.87 -8.64
CA VAL A 118 2.44 -0.33 -7.69
C VAL A 118 1.11 -0.03 -8.40
N GLN A 119 1.13 0.48 -9.64
CA GLN A 119 -0.09 0.74 -10.40
C GLN A 119 -0.87 -0.54 -10.73
N LYS A 120 -0.18 -1.65 -11.00
CA LYS A 120 -0.82 -2.97 -11.22
C LYS A 120 -1.48 -3.49 -9.94
N LEU A 121 -0.87 -3.23 -8.78
CA LEU A 121 -1.45 -3.61 -7.47
C LEU A 121 -2.69 -2.77 -7.14
N TYR A 122 -2.70 -1.49 -7.52
CA TYR A 122 -3.74 -0.54 -7.17
C TYR A 122 -4.32 0.17 -8.41
N PRO A 123 -5.01 -0.56 -9.31
CA PRO A 123 -5.45 -0.02 -10.59
C PRO A 123 -6.45 1.15 -10.45
N ASP A 124 -7.22 1.18 -9.37
CA ASP A 124 -8.22 2.23 -9.11
C ASP A 124 -7.63 3.51 -8.48
N TYR A 125 -6.34 3.50 -8.15
CA TYR A 125 -5.66 4.63 -7.53
C TYR A 125 -4.90 5.42 -8.59
N LYS A 126 -5.04 6.75 -8.53
CA LYS A 126 -4.11 7.64 -9.21
C LYS A 126 -2.83 7.71 -8.39
N ILE A 127 -1.73 7.17 -8.90
CA ILE A 127 -0.41 7.36 -8.29
C ILE A 127 0.04 8.81 -8.48
N ILE A 128 0.58 9.39 -7.42
CA ILE A 128 1.27 10.67 -7.42
C ILE A 128 2.63 10.45 -6.78
N LYS A 129 3.68 10.67 -7.55
CA LYS A 129 5.04 10.50 -7.06
C LYS A 129 5.49 11.74 -6.29
N ILE A 130 6.34 11.56 -5.28
CA ILE A 130 6.89 12.67 -4.50
C ILE A 130 7.68 13.64 -5.40
N SER A 131 8.40 13.14 -6.40
CA SER A 131 9.10 13.98 -7.39
C SER A 131 8.19 14.86 -8.25
N GLU A 132 6.88 14.63 -8.29
CA GLU A 132 5.93 15.46 -9.04
C GLU A 132 5.58 16.77 -8.31
N PHE A 133 5.90 16.89 -7.02
CA PHE A 133 5.68 18.10 -6.25
C PHE A 133 6.67 19.18 -6.68
N LYS A 134 6.13 20.34 -7.08
CA LYS A 134 6.91 21.52 -7.43
C LYS A 134 6.83 22.51 -6.29
N ASN A 135 7.97 22.89 -5.72
CA ASN A 135 8.04 23.73 -4.51
C ASN A 135 7.15 23.15 -3.40
N ASN A 136 7.32 21.85 -3.14
CA ASN A 136 6.55 21.07 -2.15
C ASN A 136 5.04 21.12 -2.36
N SER A 137 4.56 21.43 -3.57
CA SER A 137 3.14 21.59 -3.86
C SER A 137 2.72 20.84 -5.13
N ILE A 138 1.48 20.34 -5.13
CA ILE A 138 0.84 19.77 -6.32
C ILE A 138 -0.64 20.16 -6.37
N THR A 139 -1.22 20.21 -7.57
CA THR A 139 -2.66 20.39 -7.75
C THR A 139 -3.30 19.13 -8.33
N ILE A 140 -4.36 18.66 -7.69
CA ILE A 140 -5.18 17.53 -8.14
C ILE A 140 -6.54 18.07 -8.58
N ASN A 141 -6.91 17.77 -9.82
CA ASN A 141 -8.24 18.07 -10.33
C ASN A 141 -9.12 16.83 -10.18
N LYS A 142 -10.15 16.90 -9.34
CA LYS A 142 -11.14 15.83 -9.16
C LYS A 142 -12.46 16.17 -9.82
N LYS A 143 -13.24 15.17 -10.22
CA LYS A 143 -14.60 15.39 -10.73
C LYS A 143 -15.51 15.95 -9.63
N PHE A 144 -16.39 16.89 -9.99
CA PHE A 144 -17.39 17.44 -9.06
C PHE A 144 -18.25 16.32 -8.46
N MET A 145 -18.53 16.38 -7.14
CA MET A 145 -19.32 15.40 -6.36
C MET A 145 -18.82 13.94 -6.38
N LYS A 146 -17.67 13.63 -6.98
CA LYS A 146 -17.08 12.29 -6.96
C LYS A 146 -15.85 12.23 -6.07
N LYS A 147 -15.74 11.15 -5.30
CA LYS A 147 -14.50 10.82 -4.58
C LYS A 147 -13.40 10.44 -5.57
N GLN A 148 -12.15 10.70 -5.21
CA GLN A 148 -10.99 10.26 -5.98
C GLN A 148 -10.00 9.59 -5.05
N LYS A 149 -9.53 8.40 -5.43
CA LYS A 149 -8.50 7.65 -4.72
C LYS A 149 -7.13 8.02 -5.28
N VAL A 150 -6.22 8.37 -4.40
CA VAL A 150 -4.84 8.76 -4.71
C VAL A 150 -3.89 7.91 -3.88
N LEU A 151 -2.77 7.52 -4.48
CA LEU A 151 -1.68 6.84 -3.79
C LEU A 151 -0.43 7.71 -3.89
N LEU A 152 0.07 8.21 -2.77
CA LEU A 152 1.36 8.88 -2.72
C LEU A 152 2.48 7.82 -2.72
N LEU A 153 3.43 7.96 -3.64
CA LEU A 153 4.54 7.04 -3.82
C LEU A 153 5.87 7.79 -3.74
N ASN A 154 6.74 7.41 -2.82
CA ASN A 154 8.04 8.03 -2.66
C ASN A 154 9.09 7.42 -3.59
N ASP A 155 9.28 8.08 -4.73
CA ASP A 155 10.33 7.80 -5.71
C ASP A 155 11.61 8.62 -5.48
N THR A 156 11.80 9.15 -4.27
CA THR A 156 12.96 9.95 -3.88
C THR A 156 13.72 9.31 -2.71
N ALA A 157 14.82 9.93 -2.29
CA ALA A 157 15.59 9.53 -1.11
C ALA A 157 15.06 10.15 0.20
N ASN A 158 14.05 11.03 0.13
CA ASN A 158 13.50 11.68 1.31
C ASN A 158 12.82 10.66 2.22
N SER A 159 12.91 10.85 3.54
CA SER A 159 12.11 10.09 4.51
C SER A 159 10.90 10.91 4.94
N PHE A 160 9.78 10.22 5.14
CA PHE A 160 8.53 10.79 5.63
C PHE A 160 8.11 10.19 6.98
N TYR A 161 9.09 9.64 7.71
CA TYR A 161 8.86 9.15 9.06
C TYR A 161 8.18 10.21 9.92
N LYS A 162 7.09 9.81 10.62
CA LYS A 162 6.26 10.69 11.46
C LYS A 162 5.50 11.82 10.73
N TYR A 163 5.47 11.82 9.40
CA TYR A 163 4.58 12.72 8.67
C TYR A 163 3.13 12.26 8.78
N ASN A 164 2.19 13.20 8.86
CA ASN A 164 0.75 12.92 8.92
C ASN A 164 -0.04 13.88 8.04
N TYR A 165 -1.28 13.49 7.72
CA TYR A 165 -2.17 14.30 6.90
C TYR A 165 -3.04 15.23 7.75
N GLU A 166 -3.22 16.45 7.23
CA GLU A 166 -4.24 17.39 7.67
C GLU A 166 -5.11 17.82 6.48
N PRO A 167 -6.46 17.71 6.58
CA PRO A 167 -7.19 17.11 7.69
C PRO A 167 -7.04 15.57 7.72
N SER A 168 -7.10 14.97 8.90
CA SER A 168 -6.92 13.51 9.09
C SER A 168 -7.93 12.66 8.31
N SER A 169 -9.10 13.23 7.99
CA SER A 169 -10.18 12.56 7.25
C SER A 169 -9.80 12.09 5.84
N VAL A 170 -8.70 12.58 5.27
CA VAL A 170 -8.22 12.18 3.93
C VAL A 170 -7.46 10.86 3.92
N ASN A 171 -7.03 10.35 5.08
CA ASN A 171 -6.36 9.05 5.22
C ASN A 171 -7.11 8.18 6.25
N PRO A 172 -8.33 7.71 5.94
CA PRO A 172 -9.16 6.98 6.90
C PRO A 172 -8.62 5.58 7.26
N SER A 173 -7.73 5.02 6.43
CA SER A 173 -7.13 3.70 6.66
C SER A 173 -5.92 3.75 7.62
N TYR A 174 -5.41 4.94 7.94
CA TYR A 174 -4.14 5.15 8.65
C TYR A 174 -2.91 4.54 7.94
N ILE A 175 -3.08 4.05 6.70
CA ILE A 175 -1.98 3.58 5.85
C ILE A 175 -1.60 4.75 4.94
N LYS A 176 -0.54 5.47 5.31
CA LYS A 176 -0.25 6.81 4.77
C LYS A 176 -0.16 6.92 3.23
N PRO A 177 0.31 5.93 2.46
CA PRO A 177 0.25 6.01 1.01
C PRO A 177 -1.13 6.33 0.44
N PHE A 178 -2.21 5.86 1.06
CA PHE A 178 -3.55 5.91 0.47
C PHE A 178 -4.34 7.15 0.92
N VAL A 179 -4.73 7.99 -0.02
CA VAL A 179 -5.48 9.22 0.23
C VAL A 179 -6.84 9.16 -0.47
N GLU A 180 -7.91 9.38 0.28
CA GLU A 180 -9.27 9.54 -0.25
C GLU A 180 -9.66 11.01 -0.29
N ILE A 181 -9.82 11.52 -1.51
CA ILE A 181 -10.16 12.93 -1.74
C ILE A 181 -11.66 13.05 -1.98
N SER A 182 -12.39 13.50 -0.95
CA SER A 182 -13.84 13.73 -1.02
C SER A 182 -14.21 15.18 -1.38
N HIS A 183 -13.48 16.16 -0.86
CA HIS A 183 -13.79 17.58 -0.97
C HIS A 183 -12.67 18.37 -1.66
N LYS A 184 -13.00 19.53 -2.24
CA LYS A 184 -12.00 20.52 -2.65
C LYS A 184 -11.33 21.13 -1.42
N GLY A 185 -10.12 21.63 -1.54
CA GLY A 185 -9.42 22.26 -0.43
C GLY A 185 -7.91 22.05 -0.48
N LYS A 186 -7.27 22.21 0.67
CA LYS A 186 -5.84 21.99 0.87
C LYS A 186 -5.67 20.79 1.78
N ILE A 187 -4.81 19.86 1.38
CA ILE A 187 -4.32 18.77 2.20
C ILE A 187 -2.84 19.04 2.47
N ILE A 188 -2.42 18.92 3.71
CA ILE A 188 -1.03 19.07 4.14
C ILE A 188 -0.53 17.70 4.60
N PHE A 189 0.67 17.33 4.18
CA PHE A 189 1.38 16.16 4.68
C PHE A 189 2.71 16.63 5.26
N SER A 190 2.82 16.63 6.59
CA SER A 190 3.90 17.29 7.33
C SER A 190 4.35 16.50 8.55
N HIS A 191 5.58 16.73 8.97
CA HIS A 191 6.15 16.21 10.20
C HIS A 191 5.60 16.99 11.41
N TYR A 192 4.69 16.40 12.18
CA TYR A 192 4.06 17.07 13.35
C TYR A 192 3.46 18.47 13.10
N GLY A 193 3.05 18.77 11.87
CA GLY A 193 2.54 20.09 11.50
C GLY A 193 3.60 21.09 11.03
N ASP A 194 4.88 20.73 11.10
CA ASP A 194 6.00 21.60 10.75
C ASP A 194 6.18 21.77 9.23
N ASP A 195 6.77 22.90 8.84
CA ASP A 195 7.16 23.22 7.45
C ASP A 195 8.54 23.88 7.48
N THR A 196 9.59 23.07 7.75
CA THR A 196 10.99 23.53 7.82
C THR A 196 11.79 23.11 6.59
N VAL A 197 13.04 23.56 6.48
CA VAL A 197 13.94 23.14 5.39
C VAL A 197 14.29 21.64 5.53
N GLU A 198 14.47 21.17 6.76
CA GLU A 198 14.83 19.79 7.09
C GLU A 198 13.62 18.85 7.02
N SER A 199 12.41 19.38 7.23
CA SER A 199 11.16 18.63 7.20
C SER A 199 10.06 19.44 6.50
N PRO A 200 10.16 19.59 5.16
CA PRO A 200 9.23 20.42 4.41
C PRO A 200 7.85 19.78 4.30
N ALA A 201 6.80 20.59 4.49
CA ALA A 201 5.44 20.13 4.34
C ALA A 201 5.07 19.99 2.85
N LEU A 202 4.49 18.85 2.47
CA LEU A 202 3.92 18.65 1.15
C LEU A 202 2.48 19.14 1.12
N LYS A 203 2.14 19.98 0.13
CA LYS A 203 0.86 20.66 0.00
C LYS A 203 0.13 20.15 -1.24
N ILE A 204 -1.03 19.53 -1.05
CA ILE A 204 -1.88 19.03 -2.12
C ILE A 204 -3.12 19.92 -2.22
N TYR A 205 -3.21 20.67 -3.31
CA TYR A 205 -4.37 21.52 -3.60
C TYR A 205 -5.38 20.76 -4.45
N VAL A 206 -6.59 20.59 -3.95
CA VAL A 206 -7.66 19.87 -4.62
C VAL A 206 -8.65 20.86 -5.22
N LYS A 207 -8.83 20.79 -6.54
CA LYS A 207 -9.79 21.60 -7.30
C LYS A 207 -10.85 20.70 -7.93
N ASN A 208 -12.07 21.21 -8.04
CA ASN A 208 -13.11 20.54 -8.82
C ASN A 208 -12.91 20.87 -10.30
N LYS A 209 -12.93 19.82 -11.13
CA LYS A 209 -13.11 19.92 -12.57
C LYS A 209 -14.61 19.84 -12.85
N PHE A 210 -15.11 20.90 -13.48
CA PHE A 210 -16.47 20.98 -14.02
C PHE A 210 -16.48 20.45 -15.45
#